data_AF-A0A3M5WE97-F1
#
_entry.id   AF-A0A3M5WE97-F1
#
_cell.length_a   1.000
_cell.length_b   1.000
_cell.length_c   1.000
_cell.angle_alpha   90.00
_cell.angle_beta   90.00
_cell.angle_gamma   90.00
#
_symmetry.space_group_name_H-M   'P 1'
#
loop_
_entity.id
_entity.type
_entity.pdbx_description
1 polymer ?
#
loop_
_entity_poly.entity_id
_entity_poly.type
_entity_poly.pdbx_seq_one_letter_code
_entity_poly.pdbx_strand_id
1 'polypeptide(L)'
;MVEADGGLIGSLEYASDLFERATIERMAGHLQVLLEGMVADDQQAVGELPLLSCEQRRQVLESFNDTAAAYPADRLLHQLFEEQVAQQPDALAVVDETASLTYGELNAR
;
A
#
# COMPACT_ATOMS: atom_id res chain seq x y z
N MET A 1 -6.12 -20.26 -30.16
CA MET A 1 -7.12 -19.17 -30.23
C MET A 1 -8.00 -19.43 -31.44
N VAL A 2 -9.32 -19.32 -31.28
CA VAL A 2 -10.33 -19.58 -32.32
C VAL A 2 -11.37 -18.47 -32.25
N GLU A 3 -11.84 -18.01 -33.40
CA GLU A 3 -12.97 -17.07 -33.50
C GLU A 3 -14.28 -17.86 -33.51
N ALA A 4 -15.22 -17.51 -32.64
CA ALA A 4 -16.53 -18.16 -32.55
C ALA A 4 -17.58 -17.16 -32.06
N ASP A 5 -18.76 -17.15 -32.70
CA ASP A 5 -19.92 -16.31 -32.35
C ASP A 5 -19.60 -14.81 -32.19
N GLY A 6 -18.69 -14.28 -33.02
CA GLY A 6 -18.26 -12.88 -32.96
C GLY A 6 -17.33 -12.55 -31.78
N GLY A 7 -16.79 -13.57 -31.10
CA GLY A 7 -15.81 -13.46 -30.03
C GLY A 7 -14.51 -14.20 -30.33
N LEU A 8 -13.47 -13.88 -29.55
CA LEU A 8 -12.19 -14.58 -29.55
C LEU A 8 -12.12 -15.52 -28.34
N ILE A 9 -11.92 -16.81 -28.60
CA ILE A 9 -11.75 -17.84 -27.57
C ILE A 9 -10.29 -18.28 -27.56
N GLY A 10 -9.67 -18.25 -26.38
CA GLY A 10 -8.28 -18.62 -26.18
C GLY A 10 -8.06 -19.40 -24.89
N SER A 11 -6.84 -19.93 -24.75
CA SER A 11 -6.36 -20.56 -23.53
C SER A 11 -5.03 -19.90 -23.13
N LEU A 12 -4.81 -19.76 -21.82
CA LEU A 12 -3.52 -19.37 -21.27
C LEU A 12 -2.84 -20.61 -20.70
N GLU A 13 -1.68 -20.95 -21.25
CA GLU A 13 -0.80 -21.97 -20.70
C GLU A 13 0.21 -21.31 -19.76
N TYR A 14 0.43 -21.90 -18.59
CA TYR A 14 1.31 -21.35 -17.58
C TYR A 14 2.01 -22.46 -16.80
N ALA A 15 3.21 -22.16 -16.30
CA ALA A 15 3.96 -23.05 -15.43
C ALA A 15 3.38 -23.00 -14.01
N SER A 16 2.77 -24.10 -13.55
CA SER A 16 2.21 -24.20 -12.20
C SER A 16 3.25 -24.08 -11.08
N ASP A 17 4.52 -24.37 -11.40
CA ASP A 17 5.64 -24.22 -10.46
C ASP A 17 5.98 -22.76 -10.18
N LEU A 18 5.56 -21.84 -11.06
CA LEU A 18 5.82 -20.40 -10.95
C LEU A 18 4.55 -19.59 -10.65
N PHE A 19 3.38 -20.07 -11.09
CA PHE A 19 2.15 -19.31 -11.02
C PHE A 19 1.00 -20.14 -10.46
N GLU A 20 0.33 -19.55 -9.48
CA GLU A 20 -0.98 -20.01 -9.03
C GLU A 20 -2.06 -19.63 -10.05
N ARG A 21 -3.12 -20.45 -10.12
CA ARG A 21 -4.29 -20.22 -10.99
C ARG A 21 -4.85 -18.80 -10.83
N ALA A 22 -5.01 -18.34 -9.59
CA ALA A 22 -5.56 -17.01 -9.29
C ALA A 22 -4.70 -15.87 -9.88
N THR A 23 -3.38 -16.06 -9.99
CA THR A 23 -2.50 -15.08 -10.62
C THR A 23 -2.75 -14.99 -12.12
N ILE A 24 -2.96 -16.13 -12.77
CA ILE A 24 -3.23 -16.18 -14.22
C ILE A 24 -4.64 -15.67 -14.54
N GLU A 25 -5.63 -15.97 -13.71
CA GLU A 25 -6.98 -15.38 -13.83
C GLU A 25 -6.93 -13.85 -13.71
N ARG A 26 -6.12 -13.33 -12.78
CA ARG A 26 -5.88 -11.88 -12.68
C ARG A 26 -5.21 -11.31 -13.93
N MET A 27 -4.19 -11.98 -14.46
CA MET A 27 -3.51 -11.56 -15.70
C MET A 27 -4.44 -11.60 -16.93
N ALA A 28 -5.35 -12.60 -17.00
CA ALA A 28 -6.35 -12.67 -18.05
C ALA A 28 -7.32 -11.48 -17.96
N GLY A 29 -7.75 -11.10 -16.76
CA GLY A 29 -8.53 -9.88 -16.53
C GLY A 29 -7.78 -8.61 -16.95
N HIS A 30 -6.47 -8.53 -16.68
CA HIS A 30 -5.63 -7.41 -17.13
C HIS A 30 -5.53 -7.32 -18.66
N LEU A 31 -5.41 -8.46 -19.34
CA LEU A 31 -5.44 -8.51 -20.80
C LEU A 31 -6.77 -7.98 -21.35
N GLN A 32 -7.89 -8.32 -20.72
CA GLN A 32 -9.20 -7.81 -21.12
C GLN A 32 -9.27 -6.28 -20.98
N VAL A 33 -8.85 -5.73 -19.83
CA VAL A 33 -8.83 -4.26 -19.62
C VAL A 33 -7.96 -3.55 -20.65
N LEU A 34 -6.81 -4.14 -20.99
CA LEU A 34 -5.91 -3.60 -22.00
C LEU A 34 -6.58 -3.60 -23.39
N LEU A 35 -7.23 -4.70 -23.78
CA LEU A 35 -7.96 -4.79 -25.06
C LEU A 35 -9.13 -3.79 -25.13
N GLU A 36 -9.88 -3.63 -24.03
CA GLU A 36 -10.94 -2.62 -23.93
C GLU A 36 -10.40 -1.20 -24.10
N GLY A 37 -9.24 -0.89 -23.50
CA GLY A 37 -8.56 0.39 -23.68
C GLY A 37 -8.13 0.64 -25.13
N MET A 38 -7.55 -0.37 -25.79
CA MET A 38 -7.14 -0.26 -27.20
C MET A 38 -8.31 -0.01 -28.15
N VAL A 39 -9.48 -0.57 -27.86
CA VAL A 39 -10.70 -0.38 -28.69
C VAL A 39 -11.36 0.98 -28.40
N ALA A 40 -11.19 1.52 -27.20
CA ALA A 40 -11.76 2.82 -26.83
C ALA A 40 -11.06 4.01 -27.50
N ASP A 41 -9.73 3.95 -27.66
CA ASP A 41 -8.93 4.96 -28.35
C ASP A 41 -7.74 4.31 -29.07
N ASP A 42 -7.79 4.26 -30.40
CA ASP A 42 -6.76 3.63 -31.23
C ASP A 42 -5.50 4.50 -31.41
N GLN A 43 -5.54 5.77 -30.98
CA GLN A 43 -4.39 6.68 -30.98
C GLN A 43 -3.67 6.70 -29.63
N GLN A 44 -4.23 6.06 -28.60
CA GLN A 44 -3.65 6.07 -27.26
C GLN A 44 -2.27 5.42 -27.26
N ALA A 45 -1.31 6.06 -26.60
CA ALA A 45 0.03 5.50 -26.45
C ALA A 45 -0.03 4.20 -25.63
N VAL A 46 0.70 3.17 -26.07
CA VAL A 46 0.71 1.85 -25.40
C VAL A 46 1.03 1.94 -23.91
N GLY A 47 1.92 2.85 -23.51
CA GLY A 47 2.30 3.06 -22.11
C GLY A 47 1.23 3.70 -21.22
N GLU A 48 0.17 4.23 -21.83
CA GLU A 48 -0.94 4.88 -21.12
C GLU A 48 -2.19 3.98 -21.02
N LEU A 49 -2.17 2.83 -21.69
CA LEU A 49 -3.28 1.88 -21.65
C LEU A 49 -3.51 1.37 -20.22
N PRO A 50 -4.78 1.25 -19.79
CA PRO A 50 -5.09 0.72 -18.48
C PRO A 50 -4.73 -0.76 -18.41
N LEU A 51 -4.06 -1.16 -17.34
CA LEU A 51 -3.78 -2.58 -17.03
C LEU A 51 -4.64 -3.08 -15.86
N LEU A 52 -4.83 -2.23 -14.85
CA LEU A 52 -5.60 -2.55 -13.66
C LEU A 52 -7.08 -2.27 -13.91
N SER A 53 -7.94 -3.15 -13.40
CA SER A 53 -9.37 -2.84 -13.31
C SER A 53 -9.61 -1.62 -12.41
N CYS A 54 -10.76 -0.97 -12.55
CA CYS A 54 -11.15 0.14 -11.68
C CYS A 54 -11.06 -0.21 -10.19
N GLU A 55 -11.44 -1.44 -9.82
CA GLU A 55 -11.37 -1.92 -8.44
C GLU A 55 -9.92 -2.08 -7.95
N GLN A 56 -9.05 -2.69 -8.77
CA GLN A 56 -7.64 -2.86 -8.44
C GLN A 56 -6.92 -1.52 -8.34
N ARG A 57 -7.22 -0.59 -9.26
CA ARG A 57 -6.68 0.78 -9.22
C ARG A 57 -7.11 1.49 -7.94
N ARG A 58 -8.40 1.39 -7.57
CA ARG A 58 -8.93 1.93 -6.32
C ARG A 58 -8.23 1.34 -5.10
N GLN A 59 -8.00 0.04 -5.09
CA GLN A 59 -7.28 -0.61 -3.99
C GLN A 59 -5.86 -0.05 -3.82
N VAL A 60 -5.10 0.07 -4.91
CA VAL A 60 -3.71 0.55 -4.89
C VAL A 60 -3.62 2.04 -4.56
N LEU A 61 -4.51 2.87 -5.11
CA LEU A 61 -4.43 4.32 -4.96
C LEU A 61 -5.13 4.84 -3.70
N GLU A 62 -6.20 4.19 -3.28
CA GLU A 62 -7.03 4.65 -2.15
C GLU A 62 -6.89 3.72 -0.96
N SER A 63 -7.27 2.44 -1.10
CA SER A 63 -7.39 1.54 0.07
C SER A 63 -6.07 1.29 0.78
N PHE A 64 -4.96 1.16 0.05
CA PHE A 64 -3.64 1.03 0.65
C PHE A 64 -3.08 2.34 1.18
N ASN A 65 -3.57 3.48 0.70
CA ASN A 65 -3.12 4.82 1.12
C ASN A 65 -4.06 5.48 2.15
N ASP A 66 -5.06 4.76 2.66
CA ASP A 66 -5.95 5.23 3.73
C ASP A 66 -5.23 5.17 5.09
N THR A 67 -4.20 6.01 5.22
CA THR A 67 -3.31 6.11 6.39
C THR A 67 -3.56 7.37 7.22
N ALA A 68 -4.65 8.08 6.92
CA ALA A 68 -5.02 9.29 7.63
C ALA A 68 -5.37 8.96 9.09
N ALA A 69 -4.47 9.32 10.00
CA ALA A 69 -4.67 9.20 11.43
C ALA A 69 -4.49 10.57 12.09
N ALA A 70 -5.42 10.91 12.98
CA ALA A 70 -5.29 12.13 13.78
C ALA A 70 -4.10 11.98 14.72
N TYR A 71 -3.19 12.96 14.68
CA TYR A 71 -2.09 13.09 15.63
C TYR A 71 -2.04 14.55 16.11
N PRO A 72 -1.51 14.82 17.33
CA PRO A 72 -1.45 16.17 17.89
C PRO A 72 -0.39 17.03 17.17
N ALA A 73 -0.76 17.57 16.02
CA ALA A 73 0.12 18.38 15.15
C ALA A 73 0.41 19.78 15.72
N ASP A 74 -0.36 20.22 16.70
CA ASP A 74 -0.19 21.47 17.43
C ASP A 74 0.84 21.39 18.55
N ARG A 75 1.35 20.18 18.86
CA ARG A 75 2.30 19.93 19.94
C ARG A 75 3.66 19.52 19.41
N LEU A 76 4.68 20.06 20.05
CA LEU A 76 6.07 19.69 19.80
C LEU A 76 6.41 18.41 20.56
N LEU A 77 7.35 17.62 20.03
CA LEU A 77 7.77 16.36 20.67
C LEU A 77 8.21 16.56 22.13
N HIS A 78 8.94 17.65 22.44
CA HIS A 78 9.37 17.92 23.81
C HIS A 78 8.19 18.24 24.75
N GLN A 79 7.10 18.83 24.25
CA GLN A 79 5.92 19.08 25.06
C GLN A 79 5.20 17.78 25.40
N LEU A 80 5.10 16.85 24.44
CA LEU A 80 4.59 15.50 24.69
C LEU A 80 5.48 14.73 25.69
N PHE A 81 6.80 14.94 25.61
CA PHE A 81 7.75 14.37 26.57
C PHE A 81 7.56 14.95 27.97
N GLU A 82 7.45 16.28 28.11
CA GLU A 82 7.20 16.96 29.39
C GLU A 82 5.87 16.53 30.03
N GLU A 83 4.83 16.29 29.23
CA GLU A 83 3.57 15.71 29.73
C GLU A 83 3.78 14.31 30.33
N GLN A 84 4.61 13.48 29.70
CA GLN A 84 4.97 12.17 30.23
C GLN A 84 5.80 12.29 31.52
N VAL A 85 6.72 13.27 31.60
CA VAL A 85 7.48 13.58 32.82
C VAL A 85 6.54 14.00 33.97
N ALA A 86 5.54 14.83 33.68
CA ALA A 86 4.57 15.28 34.68
C ALA A 86 3.67 14.14 35.19
N GLN A 87 3.33 13.18 34.33
CA GLN A 87 2.50 12.02 34.71
C GLN A 87 3.30 10.93 35.44
N GLN A 88 4.53 10.67 35.01
CA GLN A 88 5.36 9.56 35.51
C GLN A 88 6.84 9.96 35.63
N PRO A 89 7.18 10.85 36.58
CA PRO A 89 8.55 11.36 36.71
C PRO A 89 9.56 10.28 37.09
N ASP A 90 9.15 9.31 37.91
CA ASP A 90 10.01 8.24 38.41
C ASP A 90 10.08 7.01 37.47
N ALA A 91 9.34 7.02 36.36
CA ALA A 91 9.41 5.95 35.38
C ALA A 91 10.74 5.99 34.60
N LEU A 92 11.28 4.82 34.28
CA LEU A 92 12.48 4.69 33.46
C LEU A 92 12.23 5.20 32.04
N ALA A 93 13.04 6.16 31.60
CA ALA A 93 13.01 6.72 30.25
C ALA A 93 14.12 6.15 29.37
N VAL A 94 15.33 6.01 29.91
CA VAL A 94 16.51 5.52 29.21
C VAL A 94 17.24 4.52 30.08
N VAL A 95 17.66 3.40 29.50
CA VAL A 95 18.49 2.39 30.15
C VAL A 95 19.64 2.05 29.20
N ASP A 96 20.86 2.19 29.70
CA ASP A 96 22.07 1.66 29.06
C ASP A 96 22.74 0.62 29.99
N GLU A 97 23.90 0.09 29.58
CA GLU A 97 24.60 -0.96 30.34
C GLU A 97 25.14 -0.48 31.70
N THR A 98 25.32 0.83 31.87
CA THR A 98 26.00 1.47 33.00
C THR A 98 25.11 2.39 33.82
N ALA A 99 24.00 2.84 33.26
CA ALA A 99 23.13 3.83 33.85
C ALA A 99 21.67 3.63 33.42
N SER A 100 20.79 4.03 34.33
CA SER A 100 19.37 4.21 34.05
C SER A 100 18.97 5.63 34.42
N LEU A 101 18.14 6.25 33.59
CA LEU A 101 17.62 7.59 33.81
C LEU A 101 16.10 7.54 33.80
N THR A 102 15.50 8.19 34.80
CA THR A 102 14.05 8.40 34.83
C THR A 102 13.65 9.55 33.90
N TYR A 103 12.35 9.65 33.59
CA TYR A 103 11.82 10.79 32.84
C TYR A 103 12.15 12.12 33.51
N GLY A 104 12.03 12.21 34.83
CA GLY A 104 12.37 13.40 35.60
C GLY A 104 13.85 13.77 35.52
N GLU A 105 14.74 12.77 35.65
CA GLU A 105 16.19 12.98 35.56
C GLU A 105 16.63 13.39 34.15
N LEU A 106 16.01 12.83 33.13
CA LEU A 106 16.31 13.17 31.74
C LEU A 106 15.84 14.58 31.38
N ASN A 107 14.67 15.02 31.89
CA ASN A 107 14.14 16.36 31.63
C ASN A 107 14.93 17.47 32.33
N ALA A 108 15.65 17.16 33.40
CA ALA A 108 16.43 18.11 34.17
C ALA A 108 17.87 18.33 33.64
N ARG A 109 18.28 17.61 32.60
CA ARG A 109 19.60 17.71 31.95
C ARG A 109 19.53 18.55 30.67
#